data_AF-A0A7S3A4Q5-F1
#
_entry.id   AF-A0A7S3A4Q5-F1
#
_cell.length_a   1.000
_cell.length_b   1.000
_cell.length_c   1.000
_cell.angle_alpha   90.00
_cell.angle_beta   90.00
_cell.angle_gamma   90.00
#
_symmetry.space_group_name_H-M   'P 1'
#
loop_
_entity.id
_entity.type
_entity.pdbx_description
1 polymer ?
#
loop_
_entity_poly.entity_id
_entity_poly.type
_entity_poly.pdbx_seq_one_letter_code
_entity_poly.pdbx_strand_id
1 'polypeptide(L)'
;MASADERASLLEQGNNTESAAARGVTEMHTDVAGVVQDVILGAADGLTVPFALAAGLTSAFSDSKYIIVAVLSELAAGAISMGLGGYLSGKTEVDHYKTEKKREEYEVKHQEDDEVEETLEIFREYGLSDDQIAPICEHFKQNHVICCPSYLMDALALAILETIAGP
;
A
#
# COMPACT_ATOMS: atom_id res chain seq x y z
N MET A 1 -53.78 -23.98 -31.92
CA MET A 1 -54.94 -23.37 -31.23
C MET A 1 -55.39 -24.33 -30.14
N ALA A 2 -54.81 -24.16 -28.95
CA ALA A 2 -55.18 -24.65 -27.61
C ALA A 2 -53.95 -24.37 -26.71
N SER A 3 -53.99 -23.73 -25.55
CA SER A 3 -54.83 -22.68 -24.96
C SER A 3 -53.96 -22.10 -23.84
N ALA A 4 -54.00 -20.79 -23.62
CA ALA A 4 -53.15 -20.05 -22.69
C ALA A 4 -53.69 -20.05 -21.25
N ASP A 5 -54.08 -21.20 -20.71
CA ASP A 5 -54.82 -21.27 -19.43
C ASP A 5 -54.37 -22.41 -18.49
N GLU A 6 -53.06 -22.60 -18.36
CA GLU A 6 -52.48 -23.50 -17.33
C GLU A 6 -51.26 -22.82 -16.70
N ARG A 7 -51.49 -21.62 -16.15
CA ARG A 7 -50.45 -20.77 -15.55
C ARG A 7 -50.81 -20.17 -14.20
N ALA A 8 -51.78 -20.74 -13.46
CA ALA A 8 -52.22 -20.10 -12.21
C ALA A 8 -52.73 -21.08 -11.14
N SER A 9 -51.85 -21.92 -10.57
CA SER A 9 -52.05 -22.42 -9.18
C SER A 9 -50.86 -23.16 -8.54
N LEU A 10 -49.60 -22.95 -8.97
CA LEU A 10 -48.42 -23.46 -8.25
C LEU A 10 -47.37 -22.35 -8.02
N LEU A 11 -47.85 -21.18 -7.59
CA LEU A 11 -47.05 -20.21 -6.86
C LEU A 11 -47.44 -20.30 -5.39
N GLU A 12 -46.55 -20.86 -4.57
CA GLU A 12 -46.20 -20.41 -3.21
C GLU A 12 -45.61 -21.58 -2.41
N GLN A 13 -44.28 -21.71 -2.43
CA GLN A 13 -43.46 -21.99 -1.25
C GLN A 13 -41.97 -21.94 -1.63
N GLY A 14 -41.23 -21.02 -1.00
CA GLY A 14 -39.76 -21.07 -0.96
C GLY A 14 -39.00 -19.91 -1.60
N ASN A 15 -39.43 -18.67 -1.34
CA ASN A 15 -38.60 -17.50 -1.55
C ASN A 15 -37.50 -17.44 -0.48
N ASN A 16 -36.35 -16.86 -0.87
CA ASN A 16 -35.37 -16.16 -0.02
C ASN A 16 -34.17 -16.93 0.58
N THR A 17 -33.01 -16.55 0.06
CA THR A 17 -31.84 -16.07 0.81
C THR A 17 -31.16 -17.03 1.80
N GLU A 18 -30.09 -17.67 1.33
CA GLU A 18 -28.83 -17.78 2.08
C GLU A 18 -27.70 -17.53 1.06
N SER A 19 -27.27 -16.27 0.93
CA SER A 19 -26.10 -15.73 1.66
C SER A 19 -24.83 -16.43 1.19
N ALA A 20 -24.10 -15.84 0.24
CA ALA A 20 -22.98 -14.96 0.61
C ALA A 20 -22.04 -15.64 1.61
N ALA A 21 -21.17 -16.51 1.10
CA ALA A 21 -19.92 -16.90 1.75
C ALA A 21 -18.92 -17.37 0.68
N ALA A 22 -18.74 -16.56 -0.37
CA ALA A 22 -17.46 -16.55 -1.05
C ALA A 22 -16.45 -16.17 0.04
N ARG A 23 -15.64 -17.14 0.45
CA ARG A 23 -14.60 -16.97 1.46
C ARG A 23 -13.71 -15.83 0.99
N GLY A 24 -13.90 -14.65 1.58
CA GLY A 24 -12.86 -13.64 1.62
C GLY A 24 -11.68 -14.31 2.30
N VAL A 25 -10.71 -14.76 1.51
CA VAL A 25 -9.35 -14.86 2.01
C VAL A 25 -9.00 -13.41 2.34
N THR A 26 -9.21 -13.03 3.61
CA THR A 26 -8.59 -11.84 4.14
C THR A 26 -7.11 -12.15 4.12
N GLU A 27 -6.44 -11.79 3.03
CA GLU A 27 -4.99 -11.77 3.00
C GLU A 27 -4.54 -10.79 4.08
N MET A 28 -4.12 -11.35 5.20
CA MET A 28 -3.37 -10.57 6.17
C MET A 28 -2.01 -10.31 5.54
N HIS A 29 -1.87 -9.18 4.85
CA HIS A 29 -0.57 -8.56 4.66
C HIS A 29 -0.05 -8.21 6.06
N THR A 30 0.57 -9.21 6.69
CA THR A 30 1.23 -9.03 7.96
C THR A 30 2.43 -8.14 7.71
N ASP A 31 2.35 -6.91 8.18
CA ASP A 31 3.45 -5.92 8.25
C ASP A 31 4.64 -6.39 9.13
N VAL A 32 4.60 -7.65 9.54
CA VAL A 32 5.67 -8.39 10.21
C VAL A 32 6.95 -8.34 9.39
N ALA A 33 6.87 -8.31 8.06
CA ALA A 33 8.06 -8.18 7.20
C ALA A 33 8.79 -6.84 7.43
N GLY A 34 8.04 -5.72 7.47
CA GLY A 34 8.60 -4.39 7.73
C GLY A 34 9.21 -4.27 9.12
N VAL A 35 8.49 -4.74 10.15
CA VAL A 35 8.98 -4.74 11.53
C VAL A 35 10.25 -5.58 11.68
N VAL A 36 10.32 -6.75 11.06
CA VAL A 36 11.52 -7.60 11.10
C VAL A 36 12.69 -6.94 10.36
N GLN A 37 12.43 -6.30 9.22
CA GLN A 37 13.45 -5.56 8.48
C GLN A 37 14.04 -4.41 9.31
N ASP A 38 13.20 -3.60 9.95
CA ASP A 38 13.64 -2.48 10.79
C ASP A 38 14.48 -2.96 11.98
N VAL A 39 14.10 -4.09 12.60
CA VAL A 39 14.87 -4.71 13.69
C VAL A 39 16.24 -5.19 13.19
N ILE A 40 16.31 -5.83 12.02
CA ILE A 40 17.58 -6.31 11.46
C ILE A 40 18.50 -5.15 11.10
N LEU A 41 17.97 -4.09 10.47
CA LEU A 41 18.73 -2.90 10.13
C LEU A 41 19.23 -2.19 11.39
N GLY A 42 18.36 -2.00 12.39
CA GLY A 42 18.74 -1.41 13.68
C GLY A 42 19.79 -2.23 14.44
N ALA A 43 19.69 -3.56 14.42
CA ALA A 43 20.68 -4.44 15.03
C ALA A 43 22.03 -4.40 14.28
N ALA A 44 22.00 -4.34 12.94
CA ALA A 44 23.22 -4.23 12.13
C ALA A 44 23.96 -2.92 12.38
N ASP A 45 23.24 -1.80 12.44
CA ASP A 45 23.82 -0.48 12.70
C ASP A 45 24.31 -0.37 14.15
N GLY A 46 23.52 -0.85 15.11
CA GLY A 46 23.85 -0.88 16.54
C GLY A 46 25.04 -1.76 16.90
N LEU A 47 25.49 -2.64 16.00
CA LEU A 47 26.71 -3.44 16.17
C LEU A 47 27.89 -2.84 15.40
N THR A 48 27.67 -2.42 14.16
CA THR A 48 28.75 -2.02 13.25
C THR A 48 29.33 -0.67 13.64
N VAL A 49 28.49 0.33 13.90
CA VAL A 49 28.95 1.69 14.22
C VAL A 49 29.71 1.74 15.55
N PRO A 50 29.20 1.17 16.67
CA PRO A 50 29.91 1.24 17.94
C PRO A 50 31.17 0.39 17.95
N PHE A 51 31.22 -0.71 17.17
CA PHE A 51 32.43 -1.51 16.99
C PHE A 51 33.53 -0.72 16.25
N ALA A 52 33.18 -0.09 15.12
CA ALA A 52 34.10 0.75 14.37
C ALA A 52 34.61 1.94 15.20
N LEU A 53 33.71 2.58 15.95
CA LEU A 53 34.04 3.68 16.85
C LEU A 53 34.97 3.23 17.98
N ALA A 54 34.66 2.12 18.65
CA ALA A 54 35.52 1.55 19.68
C ALA A 54 36.92 1.23 19.13
N ALA A 55 37.00 0.54 17.98
CA ALA A 55 38.25 0.19 17.33
C ALA A 55 39.09 1.44 16.99
N GLY A 56 38.48 2.48 16.43
CA GLY A 56 39.16 3.75 16.13
C GLY A 56 39.72 4.44 17.38
N LEU A 57 38.94 4.46 18.47
CA LEU A 57 39.31 5.13 19.72
C LEU A 57 40.43 4.43 20.49
N THR A 58 40.66 3.12 20.28
CA THR A 58 41.76 2.39 20.94
C THR A 58 43.15 2.98 20.64
N SER A 59 43.31 3.65 19.50
CA SER A 59 44.57 4.29 19.11
C SER A 59 44.84 5.63 19.82
N ALA A 60 43.78 6.31 20.27
CA ALA A 60 43.84 7.65 20.84
C ALA A 60 43.74 7.67 22.38
N PHE A 61 43.05 6.68 22.97
CA PHE A 61 42.80 6.60 24.40
C PHE A 61 43.34 5.30 24.99
N SER A 62 44.16 5.41 26.04
CA SER A 62 44.73 4.24 26.74
C SER A 62 43.82 3.69 27.84
N ASP A 63 42.91 4.51 28.39
CA ASP A 63 41.95 4.09 29.41
C ASP A 63 40.62 3.68 28.78
N SER A 64 40.26 2.40 28.94
CA SER A 64 39.04 1.80 28.40
C SER A 64 37.76 2.45 28.91
N LYS A 65 37.79 3.13 30.06
CA LYS A 65 36.61 3.82 30.61
C LYS A 65 36.09 4.91 29.66
N TYR A 66 36.97 5.67 29.02
CA TYR A 66 36.57 6.72 28.09
C TYR A 66 35.97 6.13 26.81
N ILE A 67 36.53 5.01 26.32
CA ILE A 67 36.02 4.31 25.14
C ILE A 67 34.60 3.80 25.40
N ILE A 68 34.36 3.17 26.55
CA ILE A 68 33.03 2.63 26.91
C ILE A 68 31.98 3.75 26.99
N VAL A 69 32.30 4.86 27.65
CA VAL A 69 31.37 5.99 27.76
C VAL A 69 31.06 6.60 26.40
N ALA A 70 32.04 6.72 25.51
CA ALA A 70 31.85 7.23 24.15
C ALA A 70 30.93 6.30 23.34
N VAL A 71 31.19 5.00 23.36
CA VAL A 71 30.40 3.97 22.66
C VAL A 71 28.96 3.93 23.15
N LEU A 72 28.74 4.00 24.47
CA LEU A 72 27.38 4.03 25.04
C LEU A 72 26.63 5.31 24.71
N SER A 73 27.33 6.45 24.65
CA SER A 73 26.74 7.73 24.27
C SER A 73 26.31 7.71 22.80
N GLU A 74 27.15 7.15 21.92
CA GLU A 74 26.84 6.96 20.50
C GLU A 74 25.63 6.04 20.32
N LEU A 75 25.57 4.91 21.03
CA LEU A 75 24.43 4.00 21.00
C LEU A 75 23.13 4.69 21.41
N ALA A 76 23.16 5.47 22.50
CA ALA A 76 21.98 6.20 22.96
C ALA A 76 21.54 7.28 21.97
N ALA A 77 22.49 8.05 21.43
CA ALA A 77 22.20 9.08 20.43
C ALA A 77 21.66 8.48 19.13
N GLY A 78 22.27 7.39 18.64
CA GLY A 78 21.85 6.66 17.45
C GLY A 78 20.45 6.08 17.60
N ALA A 79 20.15 5.41 18.71
CA ALA A 79 18.83 4.85 18.98
C ALA A 79 17.72 5.91 19.00
N ILE A 80 17.98 7.07 19.63
CA ILE A 80 17.03 8.19 19.64
C ILE A 80 16.84 8.75 18.22
N SER A 81 17.93 8.94 17.48
CA SER A 81 17.89 9.47 16.12
C SER A 81 17.10 8.56 15.17
N MET A 82 17.38 7.25 15.19
CA MET A 82 16.70 6.28 14.33
C MET A 82 15.23 6.11 14.72
N GLY A 83 14.91 6.06 16.02
CA GLY A 83 13.53 5.98 16.51
C GLY A 83 12.70 7.21 16.13
N LEU A 84 13.27 8.41 16.29
CA LEU A 84 12.60 9.64 15.87
C LEU A 84 12.48 9.74 14.35
N GLY A 85 13.50 9.30 13.62
CA GLY A 85 13.50 9.23 12.16
C GLY A 85 12.35 8.36 11.64
N GLY A 86 12.22 7.13 12.15
CA GLY A 86 11.12 6.22 11.78
C GLY A 86 9.74 6.80 12.12
N TYR A 87 9.58 7.36 13.32
CA TYR A 87 8.31 8.00 13.70
C TYR A 87 7.95 9.18 12.78
N LEU A 88 8.91 10.03 12.45
CA LEU A 88 8.67 11.20 11.62
C LEU A 88 8.42 10.80 10.16
N SER A 89 9.09 9.77 9.66
CA SER A 89 8.81 9.19 8.34
C SER A 89 7.38 8.68 8.25
N GLY A 90 6.95 7.82 9.19
CA GLY A 90 5.58 7.30 9.19
C GLY A 90 4.52 8.38 9.38
N LYS A 91 4.79 9.40 10.22
CA LYS A 91 3.89 10.55 10.35
C LYS A 91 3.80 11.36 9.06
N THR A 92 4.94 11.62 8.42
CA THR A 92 5.00 12.34 7.14
C THR A 92 4.22 11.60 6.06
N GLU A 93 4.34 10.28 5.98
CA GLU A 93 3.62 9.46 5.02
C GLU A 93 2.11 9.54 5.22
N VAL A 94 1.64 9.46 6.47
CA VAL A 94 0.20 9.61 6.78
C VAL A 94 -0.31 11.01 6.46
N ASP A 95 0.46 12.05 6.77
CA ASP A 95 0.05 13.43 6.49
C ASP A 95 0.12 13.76 4.98
N HIS A 96 1.09 13.17 4.27
CA HIS A 96 1.19 13.21 2.81
C HIS A 96 -0.02 12.52 2.18
N TYR A 97 -0.35 11.29 2.60
CA TYR A 97 -1.52 10.55 2.15
C TYR A 97 -2.82 11.35 2.31
N LYS A 98 -3.04 11.96 3.47
CA LYS A 98 -4.25 12.78 3.71
C LYS A 98 -4.31 14.02 2.82
N THR A 99 -3.16 14.60 2.51
CA THR A 99 -3.09 15.80 1.67
C THR A 99 -3.38 15.43 0.22
N GLU A 100 -2.74 14.37 -0.26
CA GLU A 100 -2.93 13.85 -1.62
C GLU A 100 -4.38 13.41 -1.84
N LYS A 101 -4.94 12.67 -0.88
CA LYS A 101 -6.34 12.25 -0.94
C LYS A 101 -7.31 13.43 -1.11
N LYS A 102 -7.07 14.54 -0.39
CA LYS A 102 -7.93 15.73 -0.51
C LYS A 102 -7.76 16.45 -1.84
N ARG A 103 -6.55 16.42 -2.41
CA ARG A 103 -6.28 17.00 -3.72
C ARG A 103 -7.04 16.22 -4.79
N GLU A 104 -6.96 14.89 -4.77
CA GLU A 104 -7.62 14.10 -5.82
C GLU A 104 -9.14 14.09 -5.66
N GLU A 105 -9.66 14.11 -4.42
CA GLU A 105 -11.10 14.33 -4.20
C GLU A 105 -11.60 15.68 -4.77
N TYR A 106 -10.72 16.67 -4.92
CA TYR A 106 -11.02 17.94 -5.57
C TYR A 106 -10.88 17.83 -7.09
N GLU A 107 -9.80 17.26 -7.60
CA GLU A 107 -9.52 17.10 -9.04
C GLU A 107 -10.60 16.25 -9.71
N VAL A 108 -11.00 15.13 -9.12
CA VAL A 108 -12.12 14.29 -9.62
C VAL A 108 -13.44 15.06 -9.76
N LYS A 109 -13.66 16.09 -8.96
CA LYS A 109 -14.91 16.90 -9.00
C LYS A 109 -14.82 18.10 -9.94
N HIS A 110 -13.63 18.61 -10.22
CA HIS A 110 -13.43 19.90 -10.90
C HIS A 110 -12.64 19.79 -12.21
N GLN A 111 -11.92 18.69 -12.41
CA GLN A 111 -10.99 18.42 -13.50
C GLN A 111 -11.17 16.98 -14.04
N GLU A 112 -12.43 16.56 -14.22
CA GLU A 112 -12.77 15.18 -14.61
C GLU A 112 -12.13 14.74 -15.93
N ASP A 113 -12.06 15.62 -16.92
CA ASP A 113 -11.47 15.30 -18.23
C ASP A 113 -9.96 15.08 -18.15
N ASP A 114 -9.26 15.83 -17.28
CA ASP A 114 -7.81 15.70 -17.08
C ASP A 114 -7.47 14.36 -16.37
N GLU A 115 -8.25 13.97 -15.36
CA GLU A 115 -8.12 12.69 -14.64
C GLU A 115 -8.36 11.46 -15.54
N VAL A 116 -9.28 11.58 -16.50
CA VAL A 116 -9.56 10.53 -17.48
C VAL A 116 -8.37 10.37 -18.42
N GLU A 117 -7.78 11.47 -18.88
CA GLU A 117 -6.59 11.42 -19.73
C GLU A 117 -5.40 10.83 -18.98
N GLU A 118 -5.18 11.20 -17.72
CA GLU A 118 -4.12 10.61 -16.90
C GLU A 118 -4.31 9.09 -16.75
N THR A 119 -5.54 8.64 -16.47
CA THR A 119 -5.87 7.21 -16.42
C THR A 119 -5.61 6.50 -17.76
N LEU A 120 -5.94 7.15 -18.89
CA LEU A 120 -5.66 6.61 -20.22
C LEU A 120 -4.15 6.50 -20.47
N GLU A 121 -3.37 7.52 -20.13
CA GLU A 121 -1.91 7.52 -20.24
C GLU A 121 -1.28 6.36 -19.46
N ILE A 122 -1.74 6.13 -18.22
CA ILE A 122 -1.31 5.00 -17.41
C ILE A 122 -1.59 3.66 -18.11
N PHE A 123 -2.82 3.42 -18.57
CA PHE A 123 -3.15 2.15 -19.23
C PHE A 123 -2.42 1.97 -20.57
N ARG A 124 -2.14 3.06 -21.28
CA ARG A 124 -1.30 3.04 -22.50
C ARG A 124 0.14 2.62 -22.17
N GLU A 125 0.68 3.01 -21.02
CA GLU A 125 2.02 2.56 -20.56
C GLU A 125 2.06 1.04 -20.35
N TYR A 126 0.96 0.44 -19.88
CA TYR A 126 0.80 -1.03 -19.81
C TYR A 126 0.53 -1.70 -21.17
N GLY A 127 0.48 -0.94 -22.26
CA GLY A 127 0.30 -1.45 -23.62
C GLY A 127 -1.15 -1.74 -24.01
N LEU A 128 -2.13 -1.22 -23.26
CA LEU A 128 -3.53 -1.31 -23.67
C LEU A 128 -3.82 -0.31 -24.79
N SER A 129 -4.59 -0.73 -25.79
CA SER A 129 -5.07 0.16 -26.85
C SER A 129 -6.28 0.97 -26.37
N ASP A 130 -6.46 2.18 -26.88
CA ASP A 130 -7.58 3.08 -26.52
C ASP A 130 -8.96 2.41 -26.62
N ASP A 131 -9.17 1.52 -27.60
CA ASP A 131 -10.42 0.76 -27.78
C ASP A 131 -10.74 -0.16 -26.59
N GLN A 132 -9.72 -0.62 -25.86
CA GLN A 132 -9.86 -1.46 -24.67
C GLN A 132 -10.09 -0.64 -23.40
N ILE A 133 -9.50 0.56 -23.33
CA ILE A 133 -9.51 1.41 -22.13
C ILE A 133 -10.78 2.26 -22.06
N ALA A 134 -11.27 2.75 -23.21
CA ALA A 134 -12.47 3.58 -23.30
C ALA A 134 -13.70 3.04 -22.52
N PRO A 135 -14.11 1.76 -22.66
CA PRO A 135 -15.24 1.23 -21.89
C PRO A 135 -14.96 1.12 -20.39
N ILE A 136 -13.69 0.98 -19.97
CA ILE A 136 -13.28 0.93 -18.56
C ILE A 136 -13.39 2.32 -17.94
N CYS A 137 -12.86 3.34 -18.62
CA CYS A 137 -12.97 4.74 -18.19
C CYS A 137 -14.43 5.19 -18.07
N GLU A 138 -15.30 4.81 -19.01
CA GLU A 138 -16.74 5.10 -18.94
C GLU A 138 -17.40 4.46 -17.71
N HIS A 139 -17.02 3.22 -17.37
CA HIS A 139 -17.49 2.56 -16.15
C HIS A 139 -16.99 3.26 -14.88
N PHE A 140 -15.74 3.73 -14.88
CA PHE A 140 -15.15 4.46 -13.75
C PHE A 140 -15.79 5.83 -13.55
N LYS A 141 -16.17 6.55 -14.63
CA LYS A 141 -16.96 7.78 -14.57
C LYS A 141 -18.28 7.55 -13.84
N GLN A 142 -19.01 6.48 -14.20
CA GLN A 142 -20.35 6.19 -13.65
C GLN A 142 -20.33 5.80 -12.18
N ASN A 143 -19.27 5.13 -11.71
CA ASN A 143 -19.14 4.73 -10.31
C ASN A 143 -18.28 5.69 -9.46
N HIS A 144 -17.82 6.82 -10.02
CA HIS A 144 -16.85 7.72 -9.38
C HIS A 144 -15.60 6.98 -8.84
N VAL A 145 -15.13 5.96 -9.57
CA VAL A 145 -13.94 5.16 -9.23
C VAL A 145 -12.67 5.74 -9.88
N ILE A 146 -12.81 6.78 -10.70
CA ILE A 146 -11.69 7.65 -11.06
C ILE A 146 -11.24 8.32 -9.77
N CYS A 147 -10.32 7.70 -9.07
CA CYS A 147 -9.74 8.24 -7.85
C CYS A 147 -8.33 7.68 -7.78
N CYS A 148 -7.43 8.47 -8.38
CA CYS A 148 -5.98 8.36 -8.34
C CYS A 148 -5.36 7.23 -9.20
N PRO A 149 -4.84 7.56 -10.38
CA PRO A 149 -3.84 6.74 -11.05
C PRO A 149 -2.66 6.43 -10.11
N SER A 150 -2.23 7.40 -9.28
CA SER A 150 -1.18 7.25 -8.26
C SER A 150 -1.39 6.11 -7.24
N TYR A 151 -2.63 5.78 -6.88
CA TYR A 151 -2.96 4.72 -5.89
C TYR A 151 -3.60 3.49 -6.52
N LEU A 152 -4.22 3.63 -7.69
CA LEU A 152 -4.70 2.51 -8.49
C LEU A 152 -3.52 1.67 -8.98
N MET A 153 -2.36 2.27 -9.22
CA MET A 153 -1.14 1.52 -9.62
C MET A 153 -0.69 0.51 -8.58
N ASP A 154 -0.62 0.85 -7.28
CA ASP A 154 -0.20 -0.13 -6.27
C ASP A 154 -1.21 -1.27 -6.11
N ALA A 155 -2.50 -0.95 -6.11
CA ALA A 155 -3.55 -1.96 -5.96
C ALA A 155 -3.73 -2.83 -7.23
N LEU A 156 -3.63 -2.24 -8.41
CA LEU A 156 -3.83 -2.91 -9.70
C LEU A 156 -2.57 -3.68 -10.13
N ALA A 157 -1.36 -3.17 -9.88
CA ALA A 157 -0.13 -3.90 -10.15
C ALA A 157 -0.02 -5.17 -9.28
N LEU A 158 -0.39 -5.10 -8.00
CA LEU A 158 -0.49 -6.30 -7.15
C LEU A 158 -1.55 -7.28 -7.68
N ALA A 159 -2.76 -6.80 -7.99
CA ALA A 159 -3.83 -7.67 -8.49
C ALA A 159 -3.50 -8.34 -9.83
N ILE A 160 -2.79 -7.65 -10.73
CA ILE A 160 -2.36 -8.18 -12.03
C ILE A 160 -1.18 -9.16 -11.85
N LEU A 161 -0.19 -8.87 -11.01
CA LEU A 161 0.92 -9.79 -10.73
C LEU A 161 0.44 -11.11 -10.12
N GLU A 162 -0.55 -11.07 -9.24
CA GLU A 162 -1.14 -12.25 -8.59
C GLU A 162 -2.03 -13.07 -9.55
N THR A 163 -2.59 -12.42 -10.58
CA THR A 163 -3.35 -13.10 -11.63
C THR A 163 -2.45 -13.75 -12.68
N ILE A 164 -1.26 -13.19 -12.94
CA ILE A 164 -0.29 -13.74 -13.91
C ILE A 164 0.60 -14.81 -13.25
N ALA A 165 0.90 -14.66 -11.95
CA ALA A 165 1.52 -15.69 -11.12
C ALA A 165 0.47 -16.70 -10.65
N GLY A 166 -0.10 -17.47 -11.59
CA GLY A 166 -0.91 -18.64 -11.25
C GLY A 166 -0.13 -19.67 -10.39
N PRO A 167 -0.83 -20.67 -9.81
CA PRO A 167 -0.25 -21.62 -8.83
C PRO A 167 0.94 -22.44 -9.35
#